data_AF-A0A7Y6YZX3-F1
#
_entry.id   AF-A0A7Y6YZX3-F1
#
_cell.length_a   1.000
_cell.length_b   1.000
_cell.length_c   1.000
_cell.angle_alpha   90.00
_cell.angle_beta   90.00
_cell.angle_gamma   90.00
#
_symmetry.space_group_name_H-M   'P 1'
#
loop_
_entity.id
_entity.type
_entity.pdbx_description
1 polymer ?
#
loop_
_entity_poly.entity_id
_entity_poly.type
_entity_poly.pdbx_seq_one_letter_code
_entity_poly.pdbx_strand_id
1 'polypeptide(L)'
;MSERATPVAALDEQQVADFLAETPDFFSRHAQLLEKLYVPHETGAAVSLVARQTGVLREKNQQLRTHLSDLIDVARHNDIQFEKTKRMVLALLGCETLDDVAVAIDESLCGDFHGDTTSLLLIAPFADETANLRQLAGEELQVLGPLLETSLPSCGRLAESQHACLFQEQAFRVQSGAVVPLIQGETLGLLAIGSYDPHYFQSSQGTLFLSYVGEVLSRVLYRILSRGR
;
A
#
# COMPACT_ATOMS: atom_id res chain seq x y z
N MET A 1 15.07 47.54 4.83
CA MET A 1 16.49 47.72 5.17
C MET A 1 17.17 46.38 4.90
N SER A 2 18.07 46.34 3.91
CA SER A 2 18.72 45.12 3.41
C SER A 2 19.86 44.68 4.33
N GLU A 3 19.73 43.48 4.87
CA GLU A 3 20.78 42.76 5.60
C GLU A 3 21.84 42.30 4.57
N ARG A 4 23.00 42.97 4.58
CA ARG A 4 24.13 42.66 3.69
C ARG A 4 24.80 41.39 4.17
N ALA A 5 24.77 40.35 3.35
CA ALA A 5 25.63 39.18 3.46
C ALA A 5 27.10 39.64 3.55
N THR A 6 27.76 39.30 4.66
CA THR A 6 29.21 39.42 4.81
C THR A 6 29.91 38.55 3.76
N PRO A 7 30.85 39.08 2.97
CA PRO A 7 31.57 38.30 1.99
C PRO A 7 32.49 37.33 2.74
N VAL A 8 32.29 36.02 2.52
CA VAL A 8 33.28 35.01 2.91
C VAL A 8 34.52 35.33 2.09
N ALA A 9 35.58 35.83 2.74
CA ALA A 9 36.87 36.04 2.10
C ALA A 9 37.27 34.74 1.41
N ALA A 10 37.50 34.79 0.10
CA ALA A 10 37.99 33.64 -0.66
C ALA A 10 39.38 33.31 -0.09
N LEU A 11 39.44 32.28 0.75
CA LEU A 11 40.69 31.71 1.23
C LEU A 11 41.47 31.22 0.01
N ASP A 12 42.71 31.67 -0.10
CA ASP A 12 43.61 31.22 -1.15
C ASP A 12 44.05 29.77 -0.85
N GLU A 13 44.20 28.95 -1.89
CA GLU A 13 44.58 27.54 -1.74
C GLU A 13 45.95 27.43 -1.03
N GLN A 14 46.84 28.38 -1.29
CA GLN A 14 48.15 28.48 -0.65
C GLN A 14 48.02 28.67 0.88
N GLN A 15 47.09 29.50 1.32
CA GLN A 15 46.87 29.78 2.74
C GLN A 15 46.32 28.57 3.48
N VAL A 16 45.46 27.78 2.83
CA VAL A 16 44.94 26.53 3.38
C VAL A 16 46.06 25.48 3.48
N ALA A 17 46.92 25.40 2.46
CA ALA A 17 48.06 24.49 2.46
C ALA A 17 49.08 24.83 3.58
N ASP A 18 49.46 26.10 3.72
CA ASP A 18 50.39 26.56 4.75
C ASP A 18 49.83 26.30 6.16
N PHE A 19 48.54 26.58 6.37
CA PHE A 19 47.88 26.34 7.66
C PHE A 19 47.86 24.85 8.05
N LEU A 20 47.59 23.96 7.08
CA LEU A 20 47.62 22.51 7.30
C LEU A 20 49.05 21.99 7.54
N ALA A 21 50.06 22.59 6.90
CA ALA A 21 51.47 22.23 7.10
C ALA A 21 51.98 22.62 8.50
N GLU A 22 51.59 23.80 8.99
CA GLU A 22 51.94 24.26 10.33
C GLU A 22 51.15 23.54 11.45
N THR A 23 50.02 22.92 11.09
CA THR A 23 49.11 22.28 12.05
C THR A 23 48.88 20.78 11.73
N PRO A 24 49.86 19.90 11.96
CA PRO A 24 49.74 18.48 11.62
C PRO A 24 48.63 17.74 12.40
N ASP A 25 48.30 18.19 13.61
CA ASP A 25 47.24 17.59 14.45
C ASP A 25 45.82 18.09 14.11
N PHE A 26 45.68 18.90 13.05
CA PHE A 26 44.41 19.53 12.70
C PHE A 26 43.28 18.51 12.45
N PHE A 27 43.54 17.47 11.66
CA PHE A 27 42.53 16.45 11.36
C PHE A 27 42.23 15.53 12.55
N SER A 28 43.19 15.37 13.46
CA SER A 28 42.99 14.64 14.72
C SER A 28 42.00 15.36 15.64
N ARG A 29 42.07 16.70 15.69
CA ARG A 29 41.16 17.55 16.48
C ARG A 29 39.80 17.78 15.79
N HIS A 30 39.76 17.68 14.46
CA HIS A 30 38.57 17.90 13.66
C HIS A 30 38.18 16.65 12.85
N ALA A 31 38.10 15.49 13.52
CA ALA A 31 37.78 14.21 12.89
C ALA A 31 36.45 14.21 12.09
N GLN A 32 35.48 15.04 12.49
CA GLN A 32 34.21 15.22 11.78
C GLN A 32 34.37 15.81 10.37
N LEU A 33 35.47 16.51 10.08
CA LEU A 33 35.76 17.02 8.74
C LEU A 33 36.14 15.90 7.77
N LEU A 34 36.77 14.81 8.25
CA LEU A 34 37.14 13.64 7.44
C LEU A 34 35.92 12.81 6.96
N GLU A 35 34.76 12.98 7.61
CA GLU A 35 33.51 12.40 7.13
C GLU A 35 32.99 13.11 5.87
N LYS A 36 33.37 14.38 5.68
CA LYS A 36 32.89 15.25 4.60
C LYS A 36 33.95 15.53 3.52
N LEU A 37 35.23 15.44 3.85
CA LEU A 37 36.34 15.65 2.92
C LEU A 37 36.62 14.40 2.07
N TYR A 38 36.79 14.60 0.76
CA TYR A 38 37.40 13.63 -0.14
C TYR A 38 38.89 13.97 -0.25
N VAL A 39 39.74 13.25 0.50
CA VAL A 39 41.20 13.35 0.38
C VAL A 39 41.69 12.12 -0.39
N PRO A 40 42.05 12.25 -1.68
CA PRO A 40 42.66 11.14 -2.41
C PRO A 40 44.04 10.88 -1.82
N HIS A 41 44.23 9.68 -1.25
CA HIS A 41 45.52 9.25 -0.73
C HIS A 41 46.33 8.65 -1.88
N GLU A 42 47.10 9.47 -2.60
CA GLU A 42 48.00 8.97 -3.65
C GLU A 42 49.28 8.40 -3.04
N THR A 43 49.22 7.17 -2.56
CA THR A 43 50.42 6.35 -2.36
C THR A 43 50.67 5.52 -3.62
N GLY A 44 51.03 6.16 -4.73
CA GLY A 44 51.42 5.49 -5.98
C GLY A 44 50.41 4.44 -6.52
N ALA A 45 50.90 3.45 -7.28
CA ALA A 45 50.11 2.44 -7.99
C ALA A 45 49.34 1.43 -7.10
N ALA A 46 49.36 1.58 -5.78
CA ALA A 46 48.70 0.67 -4.84
C ALA A 46 47.63 1.40 -4.02
N VAL A 47 46.36 1.09 -4.28
CA VAL A 47 45.23 1.57 -3.48
C VAL A 47 45.34 1.00 -2.06
N SER A 48 45.44 1.88 -1.06
CA SER A 48 45.48 1.49 0.36
C SER A 48 44.26 0.64 0.73
N LEU A 49 44.50 -0.55 1.31
CA LEU A 49 43.45 -1.46 1.77
C LEU A 49 42.47 -0.78 2.73
N VAL A 50 42.94 0.17 3.54
CA VAL A 50 42.11 0.93 4.48
C VAL A 50 41.17 1.91 3.75
N ALA A 51 41.64 2.57 2.69
CA ALA A 51 40.80 3.43 1.85
C ALA A 51 39.72 2.62 1.12
N ARG A 52 40.07 1.42 0.64
CA ARG A 52 39.09 0.50 0.04
C ARG A 52 38.10 -0.04 1.07
N GLN A 53 38.55 -0.41 2.27
CA GLN A 53 37.67 -0.88 3.35
C GLN A 53 36.69 0.19 3.83
N THR A 54 37.16 1.43 4.01
CA THR A 54 36.31 2.56 4.41
C THR A 54 35.27 2.91 3.34
N GLY A 55 35.65 2.86 2.05
CA GLY A 55 34.71 2.97 0.94
C GLY A 55 33.61 1.91 0.98
N VAL A 56 33.98 0.63 1.12
CA VAL A 56 33.02 -0.49 1.21
C VAL A 56 32.12 -0.35 2.45
N LEU A 57 32.66 0.07 3.60
CA LEU A 57 31.86 0.29 4.80
C LEU A 57 30.86 1.44 4.64
N ARG A 58 31.26 2.54 3.97
CA ARG A 58 30.36 3.66 3.65
C ARG A 58 29.24 3.24 2.71
N GLU A 59 29.56 2.48 1.67
CA GLU A 59 28.57 1.93 0.74
C GLU A 59 27.56 1.01 1.45
N LYS A 60 28.06 0.09 2.29
CA LYS A 60 27.20 -0.77 3.12
C LYS A 60 26.34 0.03 4.10
N ASN A 61 26.90 1.07 4.73
CA ASN A 61 26.14 1.91 5.64
C ASN A 61 25.01 2.65 4.90
N GLN A 62 25.29 3.15 3.69
CA GLN A 62 24.28 3.78 2.85
C GLN A 62 23.18 2.80 2.44
N GLN A 63 23.54 1.58 2.02
CA GLN A 63 22.58 0.53 1.70
C GLN A 63 21.69 0.17 2.90
N LEU A 64 22.28 0.02 4.09
CA LEU A 64 21.53 -0.26 5.33
C LEU A 64 20.58 0.88 5.69
N ARG A 65 20.99 2.14 5.51
CA ARG A 65 20.13 3.30 5.73
C ARG A 65 18.95 3.32 4.77
N THR A 66 19.17 3.01 3.49
CA THR A 66 18.09 2.88 2.50
C THR A 66 17.12 1.77 2.92
N HIS A 67 17.61 0.57 3.23
CA HIS A 67 16.76 -0.54 3.68
C HIS A 67 15.98 -0.22 4.96
N LEU A 68 16.58 0.51 5.90
CA LEU A 68 15.87 0.94 7.10
C LEU A 68 14.75 1.94 6.75
N SER A 69 15.00 2.88 5.83
CA SER A 69 13.97 3.78 5.35
C SER A 69 12.81 3.01 4.71
N ASP A 70 13.12 2.07 3.82
CA ASP A 70 12.11 1.23 3.16
C ASP A 70 11.26 0.46 4.18
N LEU A 71 11.89 -0.11 5.21
CA LEU A 71 11.18 -0.82 6.28
C LEU A 71 10.28 0.11 7.11
N ILE A 72 10.73 1.33 7.40
CA ILE A 72 9.92 2.34 8.11
C ILE A 72 8.71 2.75 7.27
N ASP A 73 8.90 2.94 5.96
CA ASP A 73 7.82 3.32 5.05
C ASP A 73 6.78 2.20 4.91
N VAL A 74 7.23 0.94 4.81
CA VAL A 74 6.35 -0.24 4.85
C VAL A 74 5.60 -0.34 6.18
N ALA A 75 6.29 -0.13 7.31
CA ALA A 75 5.65 -0.16 8.63
C ALA A 75 4.57 0.91 8.77
N ARG A 76 4.86 2.16 8.35
CA ARG A 76 3.89 3.25 8.37
C ARG A 76 2.71 2.97 7.44
N HIS A 77 2.96 2.42 6.26
CA HIS A 77 1.89 2.02 5.34
C HIS A 77 0.98 0.98 5.99
N ASN A 78 1.55 -0.06 6.60
CA ASN A 78 0.80 -1.11 7.27
C ASN A 78 -0.02 -0.58 8.46
N ASP A 79 0.52 0.32 9.27
CA ASP A 79 -0.22 0.94 10.38
C ASP A 79 -1.45 1.73 9.89
N ILE A 80 -1.31 2.47 8.78
CA ILE A 80 -2.43 3.19 8.16
C ILE A 80 -3.49 2.20 7.65
N GLN A 81 -3.08 1.12 6.97
CA GLN A 81 -4.02 0.10 6.50
C GLN A 81 -4.74 -0.58 7.67
N PHE A 82 -4.02 -0.87 8.76
CA PHE A 82 -4.60 -1.48 9.95
C PHE A 82 -5.66 -0.58 10.61
N GLU A 83 -5.38 0.71 10.80
CA GLU A 83 -6.35 1.63 11.40
C GLU A 83 -7.60 1.82 10.52
N LYS A 84 -7.44 1.89 9.19
CA LYS A 84 -8.57 1.90 8.24
C LYS A 84 -9.40 0.61 8.33
N THR A 85 -8.72 -0.54 8.36
CA THR A 85 -9.36 -1.85 8.51
C THR A 85 -10.17 -1.93 9.79
N LYS A 86 -9.56 -1.53 10.91
CA LYS A 86 -10.20 -1.54 12.23
C LYS A 86 -11.46 -0.66 12.24
N ARG A 87 -11.39 0.54 11.67
CA ARG A 87 -12.54 1.44 11.56
C ARG A 87 -13.67 0.80 10.75
N MET A 88 -13.36 0.23 9.59
CA MET A 88 -14.34 -0.46 8.76
C MET A 88 -14.99 -1.64 9.49
N VAL A 89 -14.20 -2.48 10.16
CA VAL A 89 -14.73 -3.60 10.95
C VAL A 89 -15.69 -3.11 12.04
N LEU A 90 -15.34 -2.05 12.76
CA LEU A 90 -16.21 -1.48 13.78
C LEU A 90 -17.51 -0.92 13.19
N ALA A 91 -17.45 -0.27 12.02
CA ALA A 91 -18.63 0.20 11.30
C ALA A 91 -19.54 -0.98 10.90
N LEU A 92 -18.97 -2.01 10.27
CA LEU A 92 -19.69 -3.22 9.85
C LEU A 92 -20.36 -3.96 11.02
N LEU A 93 -19.70 -4.03 12.17
CA LEU A 93 -20.28 -4.69 13.36
C LEU A 93 -21.54 -3.98 13.85
N GLY A 94 -21.62 -2.66 13.66
CA GLY A 94 -22.76 -1.81 14.02
C GLY A 94 -23.93 -1.84 13.03
N CYS A 95 -23.77 -2.39 11.82
CA CYS A 95 -24.82 -2.46 10.81
C CYS A 95 -25.97 -3.39 11.23
N GLU A 96 -27.21 -2.95 11.01
CA GLU A 96 -28.42 -3.73 11.30
C GLU A 96 -29.11 -4.26 10.04
N THR A 97 -28.96 -3.55 8.92
CA THR A 97 -29.58 -3.86 7.63
C THR A 97 -28.54 -4.11 6.54
N LEU A 98 -28.96 -4.69 5.40
CA LEU A 98 -28.09 -4.88 4.24
C LEU A 98 -27.66 -3.54 3.63
N ASP A 99 -28.55 -2.55 3.64
CA ASP A 99 -28.24 -1.18 3.20
C ASP A 99 -27.15 -0.54 4.04
N ASP A 100 -27.21 -0.68 5.37
CA ASP A 100 -26.16 -0.18 6.26
C ASP A 100 -24.79 -0.79 5.90
N VAL A 101 -24.78 -2.09 5.56
CA VAL A 101 -23.57 -2.80 5.13
C VAL A 101 -23.07 -2.26 3.79
N ALA A 102 -23.95 -2.10 2.81
CA ALA A 102 -23.59 -1.59 1.49
C ALA A 102 -23.00 -0.17 1.58
N VAL A 103 -23.58 0.70 2.41
CA VAL A 103 -23.07 2.05 2.67
C VAL A 103 -21.72 2.01 3.39
N ALA A 104 -21.61 1.23 4.47
CA ALA A 104 -20.36 1.15 5.24
C ALA A 104 -19.18 0.60 4.42
N ILE A 105 -19.45 -0.37 3.53
CA ILE A 105 -18.46 -0.91 2.59
C ILE A 105 -18.04 0.15 1.58
N ASP A 106 -18.99 0.87 0.99
CA ASP A 106 -18.68 1.87 -0.02
C ASP A 106 -17.88 3.03 0.57
N GLU A 107 -18.29 3.57 1.72
CA GLU A 107 -17.56 4.62 2.42
C GLU A 107 -16.13 4.19 2.80
N SER A 108 -15.98 2.95 3.30
CA SER A 108 -14.68 2.46 3.71
C SER A 108 -13.79 2.14 2.51
N LEU A 109 -14.27 1.34 1.55
CA LEU A 109 -13.45 0.89 0.44
C LEU A 109 -13.19 1.99 -0.59
N CYS A 110 -14.17 2.83 -0.89
CA CYS A 110 -13.97 3.94 -1.82
C CYS A 110 -13.31 5.15 -1.14
N GLY A 111 -13.74 5.49 0.08
CA GLY A 111 -13.21 6.64 0.82
C GLY A 111 -11.84 6.40 1.45
N ASP A 112 -11.69 5.33 2.22
CA ASP A 112 -10.44 5.03 2.94
C ASP A 112 -9.46 4.20 2.10
N PHE A 113 -9.92 3.23 1.30
CA PHE A 113 -9.05 2.35 0.51
C PHE A 113 -8.97 2.71 -0.99
N HIS A 114 -9.38 3.91 -1.39
CA HIS A 114 -9.26 4.41 -2.76
C HIS A 114 -9.77 3.45 -3.86
N GLY A 115 -10.75 2.62 -3.53
CA GLY A 115 -11.59 1.98 -4.54
C GLY A 115 -12.40 3.04 -5.28
N ASP A 116 -12.65 2.83 -6.56
CA ASP A 116 -13.51 3.75 -7.33
C ASP A 116 -14.96 3.26 -7.35
N THR A 117 -15.17 1.95 -7.16
CA THR A 117 -16.50 1.34 -7.17
C THR A 117 -16.54 0.05 -6.37
N THR A 118 -17.68 -0.23 -5.77
CA THR A 118 -17.96 -1.47 -5.05
C THR A 118 -19.23 -2.13 -5.58
N SER A 119 -19.27 -3.46 -5.53
CA SER A 119 -20.42 -4.26 -5.94
C SER A 119 -20.54 -5.46 -5.02
N LEU A 120 -21.59 -5.47 -4.20
CA LEU A 120 -21.94 -6.54 -3.28
C LEU A 120 -23.07 -7.37 -3.89
N LEU A 121 -22.77 -8.64 -4.16
CA LEU A 121 -23.65 -9.58 -4.84
C LEU A 121 -24.02 -10.67 -3.86
N LEU A 122 -25.30 -10.84 -3.55
CA LEU A 122 -25.78 -11.86 -2.62
C LEU A 122 -26.63 -12.91 -3.34
N ILE A 123 -26.43 -14.19 -3.02
CA ILE A 123 -27.20 -15.30 -3.62
C ILE A 123 -28.61 -15.37 -3.02
N ALA A 124 -28.73 -15.10 -1.72
CA ALA A 124 -30.01 -15.12 -1.03
C ALA A 124 -30.94 -13.99 -1.54
N PRO A 125 -32.25 -14.23 -1.70
CA PRO A 125 -33.19 -13.19 -2.08
C PRO A 125 -33.35 -12.15 -0.98
N PHE A 126 -33.42 -10.88 -1.37
CA PHE A 126 -33.74 -9.75 -0.51
C PHE A 126 -34.58 -8.73 -1.30
N ALA A 127 -35.25 -7.80 -0.61
CA ALA A 127 -36.27 -6.95 -1.23
C ALA A 127 -35.71 -5.71 -1.91
N ASP A 128 -34.68 -5.09 -1.33
CA ASP A 128 -34.23 -3.74 -1.71
C ASP A 128 -32.83 -3.80 -2.33
N GLU A 129 -32.76 -3.90 -3.66
CA GLU A 129 -31.51 -3.72 -4.41
C GLU A 129 -31.14 -2.25 -4.53
N THR A 130 -29.83 -1.97 -4.48
CA THR A 130 -29.27 -0.63 -4.64
C THR A 130 -28.20 -0.63 -5.73
N ALA A 131 -27.58 0.52 -5.99
CA ALA A 131 -26.57 0.64 -7.03
C ALA A 131 -25.34 -0.27 -6.80
N ASN A 132 -25.01 -0.56 -5.54
CA ASN A 132 -23.87 -1.38 -5.15
C ASN A 132 -24.25 -2.66 -4.38
N LEU A 133 -25.54 -2.95 -4.19
CA LEU A 133 -26.05 -4.19 -3.59
C LEU A 133 -27.08 -4.84 -4.52
N ARG A 134 -26.78 -6.05 -5.02
CA ARG A 134 -27.62 -6.76 -5.99
C ARG A 134 -27.80 -8.23 -5.66
N GLN A 135 -28.92 -8.80 -6.09
CA GLN A 135 -29.11 -10.24 -6.01
C GLN A 135 -28.40 -10.94 -7.17
N LEU A 136 -27.65 -11.99 -6.85
CA LEU A 136 -26.99 -12.84 -7.83
C LEU A 136 -27.89 -14.02 -8.21
N ALA A 137 -28.40 -14.03 -9.44
CA ALA A 137 -29.32 -15.06 -9.90
C ALA A 137 -29.12 -15.43 -11.39
N GLY A 138 -29.63 -16.60 -11.78
CA GLY A 138 -29.72 -17.00 -13.19
C GLY A 138 -28.37 -17.16 -13.89
N GLU A 139 -28.21 -16.47 -15.03
CA GLU A 139 -27.01 -16.54 -15.87
C GLU A 139 -25.77 -15.94 -15.18
N GLU A 140 -25.94 -14.92 -14.32
CA GLU A 140 -24.84 -14.29 -13.61
C GLU A 140 -24.12 -15.28 -12.67
N LEU A 141 -24.86 -16.20 -12.06
CA LEU A 141 -24.31 -17.24 -11.21
C LEU A 141 -23.40 -18.21 -11.98
N GLN A 142 -23.70 -18.47 -13.27
CA GLN A 142 -22.85 -19.31 -14.11
C GLN A 142 -21.56 -18.58 -14.51
N VAL A 143 -21.65 -17.28 -14.82
CA VAL A 143 -20.50 -16.45 -15.20
C VAL A 143 -19.54 -16.27 -14.02
N LEU A 144 -20.09 -16.04 -12.82
CA LEU A 144 -19.32 -15.80 -11.60
C LEU A 144 -19.03 -17.07 -10.79
N GLY A 145 -19.56 -18.23 -11.20
CA GLY A 145 -19.36 -19.54 -10.55
C GLY A 145 -17.90 -19.83 -10.16
N PRO A 146 -16.92 -19.69 -11.07
CA PRO A 146 -15.51 -19.92 -10.74
C PRO A 146 -14.97 -19.02 -9.62
N LEU A 147 -15.50 -17.80 -9.48
CA LEU A 147 -15.13 -16.85 -8.43
C LEU A 147 -15.84 -17.15 -7.10
N LEU A 148 -17.00 -17.80 -7.14
CA LEU A 148 -17.74 -18.26 -5.95
C LEU A 148 -17.18 -19.55 -5.36
N GLU A 149 -16.63 -20.43 -6.21
CA GLU A 149 -16.03 -21.71 -5.79
C GLU A 149 -14.66 -21.54 -5.14
N THR A 150 -13.99 -20.44 -5.44
CA THR A 150 -12.72 -20.08 -4.79
C THR A 150 -13.02 -19.55 -3.39
N SER A 151 -12.23 -19.97 -2.39
CA SER A 151 -12.33 -19.46 -1.01
C SER A 151 -11.35 -18.32 -0.72
N LEU A 152 -10.64 -17.84 -1.75
CA LEU A 152 -9.59 -16.83 -1.63
C LEU A 152 -9.92 -15.65 -2.53
N PRO A 153 -9.56 -14.41 -2.11
CA PRO A 153 -9.68 -13.25 -2.96
C PRO A 153 -8.88 -13.40 -4.25
N SER A 154 -9.47 -12.96 -5.36
CA SER A 154 -8.81 -12.84 -6.65
C SER A 154 -8.55 -11.37 -6.95
N CYS A 155 -7.38 -11.03 -7.45
CA CYS A 155 -6.98 -9.65 -7.77
C CYS A 155 -6.40 -9.57 -9.19
N GLY A 156 -6.64 -8.45 -9.86
CA GLY A 156 -6.03 -8.11 -11.14
C GLY A 156 -7.07 -7.91 -12.24
N ARG A 157 -6.75 -8.40 -13.44
CA ARG A 157 -7.66 -8.34 -14.59
C ARG A 157 -8.56 -9.57 -14.60
N LEU A 158 -9.84 -9.33 -14.35
CA LEU A 158 -10.90 -10.33 -14.42
C LEU A 158 -11.21 -10.65 -15.89
N ALA A 159 -11.81 -11.82 -16.15
CA ALA A 159 -12.31 -12.14 -17.48
C ALA A 159 -13.39 -11.11 -17.90
N GLU A 160 -13.45 -10.76 -19.18
CA GLU A 160 -14.32 -9.69 -19.68
C GLU A 160 -15.81 -9.91 -19.32
N SER A 161 -16.29 -11.15 -19.39
CA SER A 161 -17.65 -11.51 -18.98
C SER A 161 -17.90 -11.32 -17.47
N GLN A 162 -16.93 -11.68 -16.64
CA GLN A 162 -17.01 -11.50 -15.19
C GLN A 162 -16.95 -10.03 -14.81
N HIS A 163 -16.04 -9.29 -15.43
CA HIS A 163 -15.86 -7.85 -15.21
C HIS A 163 -17.11 -7.05 -15.61
N ALA A 164 -17.69 -7.34 -16.78
CA ALA A 164 -18.94 -6.73 -17.22
C ALA A 164 -20.11 -7.08 -16.28
N CYS A 165 -20.18 -8.31 -15.80
CA CYS A 165 -21.22 -8.75 -14.85
C CYS A 165 -21.09 -8.05 -13.48
N LEU A 166 -19.87 -7.89 -12.96
CA LEU A 166 -19.62 -7.31 -11.64
C LEU A 166 -19.87 -5.79 -11.61
N PHE A 167 -19.36 -5.06 -12.60
CA PHE A 167 -19.34 -3.59 -12.60
C PHE A 167 -20.36 -2.94 -13.54
N GLN A 168 -21.07 -3.73 -14.36
CA GLN A 168 -22.15 -3.29 -15.26
C GLN A 168 -21.78 -2.01 -16.04
N GLU A 169 -22.54 -0.92 -15.89
CA GLU A 169 -22.31 0.35 -16.58
C GLU A 169 -20.95 0.97 -16.28
N GLN A 170 -20.32 0.63 -15.16
CA GLN A 170 -19.01 1.17 -14.76
C GLN A 170 -17.84 0.34 -15.27
N ALA A 171 -18.11 -0.83 -15.88
CA ALA A 171 -17.07 -1.73 -16.38
C ALA A 171 -16.05 -0.99 -17.26
N PHE A 172 -16.50 -0.11 -18.17
CA PHE A 172 -15.59 0.60 -19.08
C PHE A 172 -14.55 1.50 -18.37
N ARG A 173 -14.79 1.92 -17.13
CA ARG A 173 -13.86 2.75 -16.35
C ARG A 173 -12.91 1.93 -15.50
N VAL A 174 -13.35 0.76 -15.03
CA VAL A 174 -12.60 -0.10 -14.11
C VAL A 174 -11.48 -0.82 -14.87
N GLN A 175 -10.23 -0.50 -14.53
CA GLN A 175 -9.04 -1.06 -15.17
C GLN A 175 -8.37 -2.18 -14.35
N SER A 176 -8.58 -2.21 -13.04
CA SER A 176 -8.21 -3.33 -12.18
C SER A 176 -9.31 -3.60 -11.17
N GLY A 177 -9.42 -4.85 -10.70
CA GLY A 177 -10.41 -5.21 -9.71
C GLY A 177 -9.93 -6.30 -8.75
N ALA A 178 -10.59 -6.34 -7.59
CA ALA A 178 -10.49 -7.42 -6.64
C ALA A 178 -11.87 -8.01 -6.37
N VAL A 179 -11.92 -9.33 -6.24
CA VAL A 179 -13.14 -10.08 -5.96
C VAL A 179 -12.90 -10.93 -4.73
N VAL A 180 -13.79 -10.82 -3.76
CA VAL A 180 -13.74 -11.47 -2.47
C VAL A 180 -14.98 -12.37 -2.33
N PRO A 181 -14.81 -13.69 -2.29
CA PRO A 181 -15.91 -14.61 -2.01
C PRO A 181 -16.35 -14.47 -0.55
N LEU A 182 -17.67 -14.43 -0.33
CA LEU A 182 -18.27 -14.28 0.99
C LEU A 182 -18.85 -15.62 1.42
N ILE A 183 -18.21 -16.26 2.40
CA ILE A 183 -18.48 -17.65 2.78
C ILE A 183 -18.66 -17.75 4.30
N GLN A 184 -19.78 -18.32 4.72
CA GLN A 184 -20.05 -18.66 6.12
C GLN A 184 -20.76 -20.01 6.17
N GLY A 185 -19.99 -21.10 6.05
CA GLY A 185 -20.50 -22.46 5.87
C GLY A 185 -20.98 -22.70 4.43
N GLU A 186 -21.90 -21.88 3.95
CA GLU A 186 -22.31 -21.77 2.54
C GLU A 186 -21.80 -20.47 1.91
N THR A 187 -21.68 -20.43 0.57
CA THR A 187 -21.35 -19.20 -0.15
C THR A 187 -22.56 -18.28 -0.10
N LEU A 188 -22.38 -17.12 0.53
CA LEU A 188 -23.41 -16.08 0.66
C LEU A 188 -23.44 -15.19 -0.58
N GLY A 189 -22.29 -14.98 -1.22
CA GLY A 189 -22.16 -14.03 -2.31
C GLY A 189 -20.71 -13.65 -2.64
N LEU A 190 -20.54 -12.50 -3.29
CA LEU A 190 -19.27 -11.90 -3.68
C LEU A 190 -19.26 -10.41 -3.35
N LEU A 191 -18.11 -9.94 -2.92
CA LEU A 191 -17.79 -8.51 -2.92
C LEU A 191 -16.77 -8.25 -4.03
N ALA A 192 -17.07 -7.35 -4.95
CA ALA A 192 -16.14 -6.86 -5.95
C ALA A 192 -15.80 -5.39 -5.71
N ILE A 193 -14.53 -5.05 -5.92
CA ILE A 193 -13.98 -3.71 -5.78
C ILE A 193 -13.27 -3.39 -7.09
N GLY A 194 -13.61 -2.27 -7.69
CA GLY A 194 -13.01 -1.79 -8.93
C GLY A 194 -12.17 -0.55 -8.69
N SER A 195 -11.06 -0.42 -9.41
CA SER A 195 -10.29 0.81 -9.52
C SER A 195 -10.07 1.18 -10.97
N TYR A 196 -10.02 2.48 -11.24
CA TYR A 196 -9.68 3.07 -12.53
C TYR A 196 -8.17 3.04 -12.79
N ASP A 197 -7.36 2.79 -11.77
CA ASP A 197 -5.92 2.55 -11.90
C ASP A 197 -5.66 1.06 -12.23
N PRO A 198 -5.00 0.74 -13.35
CA PRO A 198 -4.70 -0.64 -13.74
C PRO A 198 -3.69 -1.32 -12.80
N HIS A 199 -2.94 -0.54 -12.01
CA HIS A 199 -1.87 -1.01 -11.12
C HIS A 199 -2.29 -1.17 -9.65
N TYR A 200 -3.50 -0.76 -9.30
CA TYR A 200 -3.97 -0.76 -7.91
C TYR A 200 -4.08 -2.19 -7.34
N PHE A 201 -4.84 -3.07 -8.00
CA PHE A 201 -5.06 -4.45 -7.55
C PHE A 201 -4.05 -5.46 -8.14
N GLN A 202 -2.77 -5.09 -8.24
CA GLN A 202 -1.73 -5.97 -8.81
C GLN A 202 -0.91 -6.75 -7.78
N SER A 203 -0.97 -6.38 -6.50
CA SER A 203 -0.09 -6.95 -5.48
C SER A 203 -0.76 -8.05 -4.65
N SER A 204 -0.04 -9.16 -4.45
CA SER A 204 -0.44 -10.24 -3.55
C SER A 204 -0.46 -9.83 -2.08
N GLN A 205 0.06 -8.66 -1.71
CA GLN A 205 0.01 -8.16 -0.33
C GLN A 205 -1.39 -7.60 0.04
N GLY A 206 -2.13 -7.06 -0.94
CA GLY A 206 -3.50 -6.57 -0.73
C GLY A 206 -4.51 -7.69 -0.45
N THR A 207 -4.21 -8.94 -0.82
CA THR A 207 -5.13 -10.06 -0.66
C THR A 207 -5.33 -10.45 0.81
N LEU A 208 -4.33 -10.26 1.68
CA LEU A 208 -4.47 -10.56 3.12
C LEU A 208 -5.53 -9.68 3.78
N PHE A 209 -5.49 -8.38 3.48
CA PHE A 209 -6.51 -7.45 3.94
C PHE A 209 -7.88 -7.86 3.39
N LEU A 210 -8.00 -8.08 2.09
CA LEU A 210 -9.26 -8.46 1.45
C LEU A 210 -9.84 -9.78 1.99
N SER A 211 -9.00 -10.77 2.28
CA SER A 211 -9.42 -12.01 2.93
C SER A 211 -10.04 -11.73 4.30
N TYR A 212 -9.37 -10.90 5.11
CA TYR A 212 -9.86 -10.54 6.43
C TYR A 212 -11.19 -9.78 6.36
N VAL A 213 -11.33 -8.87 5.40
CA VAL A 213 -12.59 -8.16 5.14
C VAL A 213 -13.69 -9.12 4.73
N GLY A 214 -13.42 -10.02 3.80
CA GLY A 214 -14.37 -11.04 3.37
C GLY A 214 -14.84 -11.90 4.54
N GLU A 215 -13.93 -12.30 5.42
CA GLU A 215 -14.23 -13.06 6.62
C GLU A 215 -15.13 -12.33 7.62
N VAL A 216 -14.87 -11.05 7.89
CA VAL A 216 -15.71 -10.25 8.79
C VAL A 216 -17.07 -10.00 8.16
N LEU A 217 -17.07 -9.59 6.90
CA LEU A 217 -18.28 -9.28 6.15
C LEU A 217 -19.20 -10.49 6.04
N SER A 218 -18.65 -11.68 5.76
CA SER A 218 -19.41 -12.93 5.71
C SER A 218 -20.17 -13.20 7.01
N ARG A 219 -19.54 -12.94 8.18
CA ARG A 219 -20.18 -13.12 9.49
C ARG A 219 -21.28 -12.08 9.75
N VAL A 220 -21.03 -10.82 9.37
CA VAL A 220 -22.01 -9.73 9.51
C VAL A 220 -23.23 -9.98 8.62
N LEU A 221 -23.01 -10.33 7.36
CA LEU A 221 -24.07 -10.67 6.41
C LEU A 221 -24.86 -11.88 6.87
N TYR A 222 -24.19 -12.95 7.31
CA TYR A 222 -24.88 -14.13 7.84
C TYR A 222 -25.81 -13.76 9.01
N ARG A 223 -25.35 -12.91 9.94
CA ARG A 223 -26.18 -12.41 11.06
C ARG A 223 -27.41 -11.65 10.58
N ILE A 224 -27.27 -10.76 9.59
CA ILE A 224 -28.38 -9.95 9.08
C ILE A 224 -29.37 -10.82 8.28
N LEU A 225 -28.85 -11.66 7.38
CA LEU A 225 -29.66 -12.58 6.56
C LEU A 225 -30.39 -13.64 7.39
N SER A 226 -29.81 -14.11 8.50
CA SER A 226 -30.45 -15.06 9.41
C SER A 226 -31.53 -14.44 10.31
N ARG A 227 -31.47 -13.13 10.57
CA ARG A 227 -32.54 -12.40 11.28
C ARG A 227 -33.75 -12.11 10.40
N GLY A 228 -33.56 -12.04 9.09
CA GLY A 228 -34.61 -11.80 8.11
C GLY A 228 -35.35 -13.06 7.65
N ARG A 229 -34.95 -14.26 8.10
CA ARG A 229 -35.65 -15.54 7.85
C ARG A 229 -36.66 -15.86 8.94
#